data_AF-A0A0N4XBM3-F1
#
_entry.id   AF-A0A0N4XBM3-F1
#
_cell.length_a   1.000
_cell.length_b   1.000
_cell.length_c   1.000
_cell.angle_alpha   90.00
_cell.angle_beta   90.00
_cell.angle_gamma   90.00
#
_symmetry.space_group_name_H-M   'P 1'
#
loop_
_entity.id
_entity.type
_entity.pdbx_description
1 polymer ?
#
loop_
_entity_poly.entity_id
_entity_poly.type
_entity_poly.pdbx_seq_one_letter_code
_entity_poly.pdbx_strand_id
1 'polypeptide(L)'
;MDNVVELRCADGTTLMTTKETLARAPYSKLNTDETSTTTSDAKMLAIMLDTLRRDDQRLVVPDDFNDWGKLANEARRLGLSQIAELASPCTICVACHVALSAGRLNPEVTFRKLSRIVISGKLSVCRAVFGSNLNETRDGGGTDFDQD
;
A
#
# COMPACT_ATOMS: atom_id res chain seq x y z
N MET A 1 15.19 8.16 30.14
CA MET A 1 15.36 6.73 30.46
C MET A 1 14.87 5.98 29.25
N ASP A 2 15.78 5.56 28.38
CA ASP A 2 15.42 4.90 27.13
C ASP A 2 14.74 3.57 27.46
N ASN A 3 13.43 3.50 27.24
CA ASN A 3 12.64 2.29 27.37
C ASN A 3 12.90 1.40 26.14
N VAL A 4 14.14 0.91 26.03
CA VAL A 4 14.56 -0.02 24.99
C VAL A 4 13.91 -1.37 25.24
N VAL A 5 13.38 -1.96 24.18
CA VAL A 5 12.74 -3.28 24.13
C VAL A 5 13.55 -4.15 23.20
N GLU A 6 13.88 -5.35 23.65
CA GLU A 6 14.58 -6.36 22.87
C GLU A 6 13.59 -7.36 22.28
N LEU A 7 13.66 -7.57 20.97
CA LEU A 7 12.83 -8.51 20.22
C LEU A 7 13.74 -9.62 19.68
N ARG A 8 13.54 -10.85 20.13
CA ARG A 8 14.35 -12.00 19.71
C ARG A 8 13.69 -12.72 18.55
N CYS A 9 14.40 -12.85 17.44
CA CYS A 9 13.95 -13.49 16.21
C CYS A 9 14.29 -14.99 16.19
N ALA A 10 13.74 -15.71 15.21
CA ALA A 10 13.91 -17.17 15.06
C ALA A 10 15.35 -17.62 14.77
N ASP A 11 16.12 -16.78 14.10
CA ASP A 11 17.53 -17.00 13.77
C ASP A 11 18.48 -16.70 14.94
N GLY A 12 17.95 -16.28 16.09
CA GLY A 12 18.73 -15.84 17.24
C GLY A 12 19.14 -14.37 17.18
N THR A 13 18.78 -13.64 16.13
CA THR A 13 19.03 -12.19 16.01
C THR A 13 18.14 -11.43 16.99
N THR A 14 18.74 -10.53 17.76
CA THR A 14 17.99 -9.62 18.65
C THR A 14 17.90 -8.24 18.01
N LEU A 15 16.69 -7.77 17.77
CA LEU A 15 16.42 -6.41 17.32
C LEU A 15 16.05 -5.53 18.51
N MET A 16 16.65 -4.35 18.60
CA MET A 16 16.34 -3.36 19.63
C MET A 16 15.37 -2.31 19.08
N THR A 17 14.35 -1.99 19.85
CA THR A 17 13.37 -0.94 19.52
C THR A 17 13.00 -0.15 20.78
N THR A 18 12.19 0.89 20.66
CA THR A 18 11.70 1.68 21.79
C THR A 18 10.22 1.37 22.05
N LYS A 19 9.78 1.47 23.31
CA LYS A 19 8.34 1.41 23.65
C LYS A 19 7.52 2.44 22.88
N GLU A 20 8.08 3.60 22.56
CA GLU A 20 7.44 4.63 21.75
C GLU A 20 7.14 4.15 20.32
N THR A 21 8.08 3.42 19.71
CA THR A 21 7.87 2.82 18.39
C THR A 21 6.75 1.79 18.43
N LEU A 22 6.71 0.95 19.47
CA LEU A 22 5.67 -0.07 19.65
C LEU A 22 4.30 0.56 19.97
N ALA A 23 4.28 1.71 20.66
CA ALA A 23 3.06 2.45 20.95
C ALA A 23 2.34 2.97 19.70
N ARG A 24 3.04 3.08 18.55
CA ARG A 24 2.43 3.41 17.25
C ARG A 24 1.55 2.27 16.70
N ALA A 25 1.70 1.06 17.23
CA ALA A 25 0.87 -0.10 16.92
C ALA A 25 0.40 -0.78 18.21
N PRO A 26 -0.47 -0.13 19.01
CA PRO A 26 -0.77 -0.53 20.37
C PRO A 26 -1.48 -1.90 20.46
N TYR A 27 -2.22 -2.27 19.41
CA TYR A 27 -2.93 -3.54 19.29
C TYR A 27 -2.10 -4.66 18.65
N SER A 28 -0.84 -4.39 18.29
CA SER A 28 0.03 -5.39 17.70
C SER A 28 0.57 -6.34 18.77
N LYS A 29 0.85 -7.58 18.36
CA LYS A 29 1.47 -8.59 19.22
C LYS A 29 2.87 -8.20 19.68
N LEU A 30 3.53 -7.28 18.97
CA LEU A 30 4.82 -6.72 19.36
C LEU A 30 4.76 -5.95 20.68
N ASN A 31 3.60 -5.39 21.03
CA ASN A 31 3.41 -4.65 22.27
C ASN A 31 2.83 -5.53 23.39
N THR A 32 2.08 -6.58 23.04
CA THR A 32 1.34 -7.40 24.01
C THR A 32 2.05 -8.69 24.40
N ASP A 33 2.89 -9.25 23.53
CA ASP A 33 3.48 -10.58 23.69
C ASP A 33 4.97 -10.59 23.33
N GLU A 34 5.80 -10.77 24.35
CA GLU A 34 7.27 -10.81 24.25
C GLU A 34 7.77 -12.03 23.44
N THR A 35 6.96 -13.08 23.30
CA THR A 35 7.35 -14.31 22.60
C THR A 35 6.93 -14.33 21.13
N SER A 36 6.09 -13.40 20.70
CA SER A 36 5.48 -13.40 19.37
C SER A 36 6.47 -13.27 18.20
N THR A 37 7.67 -12.75 18.48
CA THR A 37 8.77 -12.53 17.53
C THR A 37 9.76 -13.70 17.42
N THR A 38 9.69 -14.67 18.33
CA THR A 38 10.62 -15.81 18.39
C THR A 38 10.55 -16.74 17.19
N THR A 39 9.48 -16.68 16.41
CA THR A 39 9.29 -17.43 15.16
C THR A 39 9.39 -16.55 13.92
N SER A 40 9.63 -15.24 14.10
CA SER A 40 9.74 -14.27 13.02
C SER A 40 11.12 -14.26 12.39
N ASP A 41 11.15 -14.00 11.08
CA ASP A 41 12.38 -13.67 10.36
C ASP A 41 12.84 -12.25 10.70
N ALA A 42 14.13 -12.11 11.01
CA ALA A 42 14.71 -10.83 11.45
C ALA A 42 14.64 -9.75 10.38
N LYS A 43 14.79 -10.09 9.08
CA LYS A 43 14.72 -9.11 7.99
C LYS A 43 13.31 -8.57 7.82
N MET A 44 12.31 -9.45 7.88
CA MET A 44 10.90 -9.06 7.81
C MET A 44 10.52 -8.17 8.99
N LEU A 45 10.95 -8.55 10.19
CA LEU A 45 10.68 -7.77 11.40
C LEU A 45 11.39 -6.40 11.36
N ALA A 46 12.61 -6.34 10.83
CA ALA A 46 13.34 -5.09 10.65
C ALA A 46 12.62 -4.11 9.71
N ILE A 47 12.06 -4.60 8.58
CA ILE A 47 11.26 -3.78 7.65
C ILE A 47 10.02 -3.21 8.36
N MET A 48 9.32 -4.05 9.13
CA MET A 48 8.14 -3.62 9.88
C MET A 48 8.48 -2.58 10.95
N LEU A 49 9.58 -2.80 11.69
CA LEU A 49 10.05 -1.85 12.70
C LEU A 49 10.50 -0.53 12.08
N ASP A 50 11.22 -0.56 10.95
CA ASP A 50 11.60 0.66 10.22
C ASP A 50 10.36 1.46 9.79
N THR A 51 9.33 0.75 9.33
CA THR A 51 8.04 1.37 8.99
C THR A 51 7.39 2.06 10.20
N LEU A 52 7.43 1.44 11.38
CA LEU A 52 6.89 2.04 12.60
C LEU A 52 7.73 3.22 13.10
N ARG A 53 9.05 3.18 12.92
CA ARG A 53 9.97 4.26 13.34
C ARG A 53 9.76 5.54 12.52
N ARG A 54 9.37 5.43 11.26
CA ARG A 54 9.10 6.58 10.38
C ARG A 54 7.82 7.30 10.78
N ASP A 55 7.88 8.63 10.81
CA ASP A 55 6.72 9.48 11.15
C ASP A 55 5.59 9.39 10.12
N ASP A 56 5.93 9.12 8.85
CA ASP A 56 4.97 8.97 7.75
C ASP A 56 4.43 7.53 7.59
N GLN A 57 4.92 6.58 8.42
CA GLN A 57 4.57 5.17 8.39
C GLN A 57 4.67 4.53 6.99
N ARG A 58 5.59 5.01 6.14
CA ARG A 58 5.79 4.44 4.81
C ARG A 58 6.56 3.12 4.89
N LEU A 59 6.04 2.12 4.19
CA LEU A 59 6.70 0.85 3.99
C LEU A 59 7.80 1.00 2.93
N VAL A 60 9.06 0.97 3.36
CA VAL A 60 10.24 1.02 2.49
C VAL A 60 10.92 -0.34 2.54
N VAL A 61 11.22 -0.89 1.36
CA VAL A 61 11.91 -2.17 1.20
C VAL A 61 13.08 -2.02 0.22
N PRO A 62 14.07 -2.92 0.25
CA PRO A 62 15.10 -3.00 -0.78
C PRO A 62 14.54 -3.20 -2.20
N ASP A 63 15.26 -2.73 -3.22
CA ASP A 63 14.81 -2.81 -4.63
C ASP A 63 14.69 -4.27 -5.13
N ASP A 64 15.46 -5.19 -4.57
CA ASP A 64 15.47 -6.62 -4.88
C ASP A 64 14.49 -7.45 -4.03
N PHE A 65 13.61 -6.78 -3.28
CA PHE A 65 12.67 -7.44 -2.38
C PHE A 65 11.52 -8.13 -3.14
N ASN A 66 11.46 -9.47 -3.05
CA ASN A 66 10.48 -10.30 -3.76
C ASN A 66 9.46 -11.01 -2.85
N ASP A 67 9.62 -10.93 -1.52
CA ASP A 67 8.87 -11.72 -0.54
C ASP A 67 7.62 -10.98 0.02
N TRP A 68 6.95 -10.16 -0.80
CA TRP A 68 5.78 -9.35 -0.42
C TRP A 68 4.66 -10.16 0.26
N GLY A 69 4.35 -11.35 -0.26
CA GLY A 69 3.35 -12.22 0.34
C GLY A 69 3.71 -12.69 1.75
N LYS A 70 5.00 -13.01 1.99
CA LYS A 70 5.48 -13.39 3.32
C LYS A 70 5.41 -12.20 4.29
N LEU A 71 5.84 -11.02 3.84
CA LEU A 71 5.77 -9.79 4.63
C LEU A 71 4.33 -9.45 5.03
N ALA A 72 3.39 -9.53 4.09
CA ALA A 72 1.98 -9.26 4.36
C ALA A 72 1.37 -10.27 5.36
N ASN A 73 1.69 -11.55 5.20
CA ASN A 73 1.20 -12.60 6.10
C ASN A 73 1.78 -12.47 7.51
N GLU A 74 3.07 -12.16 7.61
CA GLU A 74 3.74 -11.98 8.89
C GLU A 74 3.24 -10.72 9.61
N ALA A 75 3.05 -9.62 8.88
CA ALA A 75 2.45 -8.40 9.43
C ALA A 75 1.04 -8.68 9.98
N ARG A 76 0.23 -9.46 9.25
CA ARG A 76 -1.11 -9.88 9.70
C ARG A 76 -1.04 -10.77 10.94
N ARG A 77 -0.09 -11.71 11.00
CA ARG A 77 0.13 -12.60 12.16
C ARG A 77 0.45 -11.80 13.41
N LEU A 78 1.25 -10.74 13.28
CA LEU A 78 1.67 -9.83 14.35
C LEU A 78 0.65 -8.73 14.67
N GLY A 79 -0.48 -8.65 13.96
CA GLY A 79 -1.51 -7.64 14.19
C GLY A 79 -1.18 -6.25 13.61
N LEU A 80 -0.20 -6.16 12.71
CA LEU A 80 0.18 -4.95 11.99
C LEU A 80 -0.63 -4.79 10.70
N SER A 81 -1.95 -4.62 10.84
CA SER A 81 -2.88 -4.61 9.71
C SER A 81 -2.54 -3.56 8.65
N GLN A 82 -2.12 -2.36 9.06
CA GLN A 82 -1.73 -1.30 8.12
C GLN A 82 -0.53 -1.72 7.25
N ILE A 83 0.50 -2.33 7.85
CA ILE A 83 1.67 -2.82 7.11
C ILE A 83 1.30 -4.01 6.23
N ALA A 84 0.43 -4.90 6.71
CA ALA A 84 -0.08 -6.02 5.90
C ALA A 84 -0.82 -5.53 4.65
N GLU A 85 -1.61 -4.46 4.79
CA GLU A 85 -2.36 -3.84 3.69
C GLU A 85 -1.48 -3.10 2.69
N LEU A 86 -0.31 -2.60 3.11
CA LEU A 86 0.70 -1.97 2.26
C LEU A 86 1.56 -3.02 1.52
N ALA A 87 1.88 -4.13 2.18
CA ALA A 87 2.65 -5.23 1.61
C ALA A 87 1.82 -6.15 0.70
N SER A 88 0.49 -6.06 0.78
CA SER A 88 -0.39 -6.87 -0.05
C SER A 88 -0.33 -6.42 -1.52
N PRO A 89 -0.12 -7.34 -2.48
CA PRO A 89 -0.11 -6.99 -3.89
C PRO A 89 -1.45 -6.37 -4.27
N CYS A 90 -1.39 -5.28 -5.03
CA CYS A 90 -2.56 -4.55 -5.48
C CYS A 90 -2.37 -4.14 -6.94
N THR A 91 -3.45 -4.29 -7.71
CA THR A 91 -3.48 -3.88 -9.12
C THR A 91 -4.37 -2.66 -9.22
N ILE A 92 -3.90 -1.65 -9.97
CA ILE A 92 -4.74 -0.55 -10.45
C ILE A 92 -5.04 -0.80 -11.93
N CYS A 93 -6.28 -0.53 -12.34
CA CYS A 93 -6.69 -0.56 -13.73
C CYS A 93 -6.80 0.89 -14.25
N VAL A 94 -6.22 1.13 -15.42
CA VAL A 94 -6.26 2.42 -16.11
C VAL A 94 -7.02 2.22 -17.42
N ALA A 95 -8.20 2.83 -17.52
CA ALA A 95 -9.03 2.78 -18.72
C ALA A 95 -9.06 4.16 -19.39
N CYS A 96 -8.71 4.20 -20.68
CA CYS A 96 -8.75 5.41 -21.49
C CYS A 96 -9.97 5.36 -22.41
N HIS A 97 -10.95 6.24 -22.16
CA HIS A 97 -12.10 6.42 -23.03
C HIS A 97 -11.76 7.43 -24.12
N VAL A 98 -12.05 7.03 -25.36
CA VAL A 98 -11.67 7.78 -26.56
C VAL A 98 -12.88 7.90 -27.47
N ALA A 99 -13.15 9.10 -27.97
CA ALA A 99 -14.13 9.30 -29.03
C ALA A 99 -13.44 9.22 -30.40
N LEU A 100 -13.95 8.36 -31.27
CA LEU A 100 -13.62 8.37 -32.69
C LEU A 100 -14.52 9.39 -33.37
N SER A 101 -13.93 10.30 -34.15
CA SER A 101 -14.70 11.19 -35.02
C SER A 101 -15.44 10.32 -36.05
N ALA A 102 -16.77 10.25 -35.95
CA ALA A 102 -17.62 9.61 -36.95
C ALA A 102 -17.65 10.47 -38.22
N GLY A 103 -16.59 10.42 -39.02
CA GLY A 103 -16.45 11.19 -40.26
C GLY A 103 -15.16 10.80 -40.97
N ARG A 104 -15.24 10.63 -42.30
CA ARG A 104 -14.22 10.05 -43.22
C ARG A 104 -12.78 10.15 -42.69
N LEU A 105 -12.19 8.98 -42.44
CA LEU A 105 -10.84 8.76 -41.93
C LEU A 105 -9.79 9.45 -42.83
N ASN A 106 -9.09 10.45 -42.28
CA ASN A 106 -7.75 10.83 -42.75
C ASN A 106 -6.73 9.99 -41.95
N PRO A 107 -5.92 9.14 -42.60
CA PRO A 107 -5.06 8.17 -41.91
C PRO A 107 -3.84 8.79 -41.21
N GLU A 108 -3.49 10.05 -41.47
CA GLU A 108 -2.21 10.60 -41.02
C GLU A 108 -2.23 11.33 -39.68
N VAL A 109 -3.33 11.98 -39.26
CA VAL A 109 -3.32 12.74 -37.99
C VAL A 109 -4.73 12.91 -37.42
N THR A 110 -5.38 11.83 -36.98
CA THR A 110 -6.55 11.99 -36.09
C THR A 110 -6.07 11.92 -34.65
N PHE A 111 -5.78 13.09 -34.06
CA PHE A 111 -5.71 13.24 -32.61
C PHE A 111 -7.04 12.76 -32.03
N ARG A 112 -7.00 11.55 -31.49
CA ARG A 112 -8.10 10.95 -30.76
C ARG A 112 -8.37 11.83 -29.54
N LYS A 113 -9.51 12.50 -29.49
CA LYS A 113 -9.89 13.30 -28.33
C LYS A 113 -10.10 12.34 -27.15
N LEU A 114 -9.13 12.30 -26.23
CA LEU A 114 -9.25 11.59 -24.95
C LEU A 114 -10.39 12.27 -24.19
N SER A 115 -11.49 11.54 -23.97
CA SER A 115 -12.67 12.09 -23.30
C SER A 115 -12.56 11.96 -21.79
N ARG A 116 -12.09 10.80 -21.29
CA ARG A 116 -11.95 10.50 -19.86
C ARG A 116 -10.90 9.41 -19.62
N ILE A 117 -10.10 9.56 -18.57
CA ILE A 117 -9.28 8.47 -18.00
C ILE A 117 -9.97 8.02 -16.71
N VAL A 118 -10.25 6.73 -16.59
CA VAL A 118 -10.85 6.12 -15.40
C VAL A 118 -9.80 5.25 -14.72
N ILE A 119 -9.57 5.52 -13.44
CA ILE A 119 -8.67 4.73 -12.59
C ILE A 119 -9.55 3.93 -11.63
N SER A 120 -9.41 2.60 -11.62
CA SER A 120 -10.10 1.74 -10.66
C SER A 120 -9.11 0.88 -9.89
N GLY A 121 -9.36 0.71 -8.59
CA GLY A 121 -8.45 0.00 -7.69
C GLY A 121 -8.55 0.52 -6.25
N LYS A 122 -7.63 0.08 -5.39
CA LYS A 122 -7.56 0.53 -4.00
C LYS A 122 -7.17 2.01 -3.95
N LEU A 123 -7.99 2.84 -3.32
CA LEU A 123 -7.81 4.30 -3.29
C LEU A 123 -6.42 4.73 -2.79
N SER A 124 -5.89 4.06 -1.77
CA SER A 124 -4.55 4.37 -1.24
C SER A 124 -3.44 4.18 -2.29
N VAL A 125 -3.61 3.21 -3.19
CA VAL A 125 -2.65 2.89 -4.26
C VAL A 125 -2.81 3.88 -5.42
N CYS A 126 -4.05 4.18 -5.80
CA CYS A 126 -4.33 5.21 -6.80
C CYS A 126 -3.75 6.56 -6.37
N ARG A 127 -3.88 6.94 -5.09
CA ARG A 127 -3.27 8.15 -4.52
C ARG A 127 -1.74 8.10 -4.53
N ALA A 128 -1.13 6.96 -4.25
CA ALA A 128 0.32 6.82 -4.29
C ALA A 128 0.88 7.05 -5.71
N VAL A 129 0.15 6.63 -6.74
CA VAL A 129 0.57 6.77 -8.15
C VAL A 129 0.23 8.14 -8.74
N PHE A 130 -1.01 8.61 -8.55
CA PHE A 130 -1.53 9.81 -9.21
C PHE A 130 -1.52 11.06 -8.33
N GLY A 131 -1.33 10.92 -7.02
CA GLY A 131 -1.25 12.02 -6.07
C GLY A 131 -2.46 12.96 -6.15
N SER A 132 -2.19 14.25 -6.21
CA SER A 132 -3.19 15.32 -6.32
C SER A 132 -3.88 15.40 -7.68
N ASN A 133 -3.39 14.70 -8.71
CA ASN A 133 -4.01 14.68 -10.04
C ASN A 133 -5.18 13.68 -10.11
N LEU A 134 -5.37 12.84 -9.09
CA LEU A 134 -6.49 11.93 -9.02
C LEU A 134 -7.77 12.71 -8.71
N ASN A 135 -8.65 12.82 -9.70
CA ASN A 135 -9.98 13.39 -9.48
C ASN A 135 -10.88 12.33 -8.81
N GLU A 136 -11.01 12.42 -7.48
CA GLU A 136 -11.79 11.47 -6.67
C GLU A 136 -13.30 11.62 -6.80
N THR A 137 -13.78 12.48 -7.71
CA THR A 137 -15.20 12.64 -8.01
C THR A 137 -15.75 11.27 -8.42
N ARG A 138 -16.41 10.61 -7.46
CA ARG A 138 -17.30 9.47 -7.67
C ARG A 138 -18.08 9.75 -8.94
N ASP A 139 -18.20 8.77 -9.84
CA ASP A 139 -19.24 8.83 -10.87
C ASP A 139 -20.52 9.26 -10.15
N GLY A 140 -20.90 10.52 -10.31
CA GLY A 140 -22.29 10.89 -10.21
C GLY A 140 -22.87 10.07 -11.34
N GLY A 141 -23.53 8.97 -10.99
CA GLY A 141 -24.29 8.18 -11.94
C GLY A 141 -25.23 9.14 -12.62
N GLY A 142 -24.79 9.70 -13.74
CA GLY A 142 -25.57 10.54 -14.60
C GLY A 142 -26.60 9.59 -15.18
N THR A 143 -27.76 9.59 -14.56
CA THR A 143 -29.00 9.13 -15.17
C THR A 143 -29.30 10.05 -16.34
N ASP A 144 -28.48 10.01 -17.40
CA ASP A 144 -28.81 10.58 -18.70
C ASP A 144 -29.27 9.41 -19.61
N PHE A 145 -30.25 8.67 -19.11
CA PHE A 145 -31.25 8.05 -19.96
C PHE A 145 -32.48 8.96 -19.92
N ASP A 146 -32.31 10.22 -20.33
CA ASP A 146 -33.45 10.99 -20.76
C ASP A 146 -33.87 10.47 -22.13
N GLN A 147 -35.07 9.93 -22.07
CA GLN A 147 -35.85 9.28 -23.09
C GLN A 147 -36.30 10.29 -24.13
N ASP A 148 -35.98 10.05 -25.40
CA ASP A 148 -36.72 10.56 -26.57
C ASP A 148 -36.95 9.41 -27.55
#